data_AF-A0A7S0JIW6-F1
#
_entry.id   AF-A0A7S0JIW6-F1
#
_cell.length_a   1.000
_cell.length_b   1.000
_cell.length_c   1.000
_cell.angle_alpha   90.00
_cell.angle_beta   90.00
_cell.angle_gamma   90.00
#
_symmetry.space_group_name_H-M   'P 1'
#
loop_
_entity.id
_entity.type
_entity.pdbx_description
1 polymer ?
#
loop_
_entity_poly.entity_id
_entity_poly.type
_entity_poly.pdbx_seq_one_letter_code
_entity_poly.pdbx_strand_id
1 'polypeptide(L)'
;RYVGSNDQDGCIGGKERSLSFTYSENVAACASRSTESAPLELCEDACAGKGCDYNKKPVFTSLPCDVKHEIPEAGAKVIDGFTGDLVKCLRRGKDEDTTEVEFKGKTVPIAAQCCLKDTRMDDENYCKRYVGEDNNNGCIGGKNPLETFTYSANVVECARRSTERAPLALCQRACSMQG
;
A
#
# COMPACT_ATOMS: atom_id res chain seq x y z
N ARG A 1 -16.36 6.40 9.78
CA ARG A 1 -16.65 7.80 9.36
C ARG A 1 -18.00 8.28 9.92
N TYR A 2 -19.13 7.86 9.37
CA TYR A 2 -20.45 8.00 9.98
C TYR A 2 -21.37 6.92 9.40
N VAL A 3 -22.46 6.59 10.08
CA VAL A 3 -23.49 5.67 9.56
C VAL A 3 -24.81 6.42 9.47
N GLY A 4 -25.43 6.41 8.30
CA GLY A 4 -26.65 7.19 8.04
C GLY A 4 -26.36 8.67 7.74
N SER A 5 -26.13 9.47 8.77
CA SER A 5 -26.07 10.94 8.66
C SER A 5 -24.68 11.52 8.96
N ASN A 6 -24.33 12.62 8.28
CA ASN A 6 -23.12 13.40 8.57
C ASN A 6 -23.43 14.48 9.62
N ASP A 7 -24.03 14.11 10.73
CA ASP A 7 -24.33 14.96 11.89
C ASP A 7 -23.73 14.33 13.15
N GLN A 8 -24.08 14.86 14.32
CA GLN A 8 -23.51 14.39 15.58
C GLN A 8 -23.84 12.92 15.88
N ASP A 9 -25.03 12.46 15.50
CA ASP A 9 -25.53 11.12 15.83
C ASP A 9 -24.95 10.07 14.89
N GLY A 10 -24.79 10.41 13.61
CA GLY A 10 -24.22 9.48 12.64
C GLY A 10 -22.70 9.39 12.73
N CYS A 11 -21.99 10.45 13.13
CA CYS A 11 -20.52 10.47 13.19
C CYS A 11 -19.93 9.50 14.22
N ILE A 12 -18.91 8.75 13.79
CA ILE A 12 -18.13 7.89 14.71
C ILE A 12 -17.17 8.75 15.55
N GLY A 13 -16.66 9.86 14.98
CA GLY A 13 -15.83 10.85 15.66
C GLY A 13 -15.59 12.11 14.82
N GLY A 14 -15.08 13.19 15.43
CA GLY A 14 -14.62 14.41 14.75
C GLY A 14 -15.51 15.66 14.87
N LYS A 15 -16.84 15.52 14.99
CA LYS A 15 -17.78 16.67 15.08
C LYS A 15 -17.97 17.25 16.48
N GLU A 16 -17.66 16.50 17.55
CA GLU A 16 -17.78 16.98 18.93
C GLU A 16 -16.47 17.00 19.71
N ARG A 17 -16.38 17.94 20.66
CA ARG A 17 -15.23 18.18 21.56
C ARG A 17 -15.01 17.06 22.59
N SER A 18 -15.96 16.14 22.76
CA SER A 18 -15.98 15.20 23.89
C SER A 18 -15.73 13.74 23.53
N LEU A 19 -15.72 13.39 22.24
CA LEU A 19 -15.45 12.02 21.79
C LEU A 19 -13.96 11.84 21.51
N SER A 20 -13.18 11.71 22.59
CA SER A 20 -11.84 11.15 22.50
C SER A 20 -11.93 9.63 22.63
N PHE A 21 -11.27 8.92 21.73
CA PHE A 21 -11.14 7.47 21.79
C PHE A 21 -9.68 7.11 22.04
N THR A 22 -9.45 6.06 22.82
CA THR A 22 -8.27 5.20 22.67
C THR A 22 -8.39 4.42 21.35
N TYR A 23 -7.27 3.85 20.88
CA TYR A 23 -7.28 3.01 19.69
C TYR A 23 -8.33 1.87 19.80
N SER A 24 -8.34 1.15 20.92
CA SER A 24 -9.27 0.04 21.17
C SER A 24 -10.73 0.47 21.17
N GLU A 25 -11.04 1.65 21.73
CA GLU A 25 -12.42 2.15 21.72
C GLU A 25 -12.85 2.58 20.31
N ASN A 26 -11.93 3.09 19.48
CA ASN A 26 -12.22 3.40 18.08
C ASN A 26 -12.54 2.13 17.27
N VAL A 27 -11.73 1.08 17.43
CA VAL A 27 -11.98 -0.24 16.83
C VAL A 27 -13.36 -0.76 17.23
N ALA A 28 -13.69 -0.72 18.52
CA ALA A 28 -14.98 -1.15 19.03
C ALA A 28 -16.13 -0.29 18.47
N ALA A 29 -15.95 1.02 18.35
CA ALA A 29 -16.94 1.95 17.81
C ALA A 29 -17.21 1.73 16.31
N CYS A 30 -16.20 1.33 15.53
CA CYS A 30 -16.38 0.90 14.15
C CYS A 30 -17.17 -0.41 14.09
N ALA A 31 -16.75 -1.43 14.84
CA ALA A 31 -17.43 -2.72 14.88
C ALA A 31 -18.90 -2.60 15.32
N SER A 32 -19.20 -1.79 16.34
CA SER A 32 -20.56 -1.61 16.86
C SER A 32 -21.51 -0.87 15.91
N ARG A 33 -20.96 -0.10 14.97
CA ARG A 33 -21.73 0.67 13.98
C ARG A 33 -21.73 0.02 12.60
N SER A 34 -20.98 -1.07 12.43
CA SER A 34 -20.92 -1.83 11.19
C SER A 34 -22.30 -2.39 10.84
N THR A 35 -22.76 -2.21 9.60
CA THR A 35 -24.01 -2.80 9.09
C THR A 35 -23.72 -3.61 7.82
N GLU A 36 -24.66 -4.44 7.38
CA GLU A 36 -24.49 -5.19 6.12
C GLU A 36 -24.30 -4.28 4.90
N SER A 37 -24.97 -3.13 4.88
CA SER A 37 -24.87 -2.13 3.81
C SER A 37 -23.69 -1.16 3.98
N ALA A 38 -23.06 -1.16 5.15
CA ALA A 38 -21.90 -0.32 5.46
C ALA A 38 -20.99 -1.05 6.47
N PRO A 39 -20.24 -2.07 6.02
CA PRO A 39 -19.29 -2.75 6.89
C PRO A 39 -18.17 -1.78 7.28
N LEU A 40 -17.85 -1.73 8.57
CA LEU A 40 -16.89 -0.78 9.13
C LEU A 40 -15.70 -1.46 9.79
N GLU A 41 -14.52 -0.93 9.49
CA GLU A 41 -13.25 -1.21 10.14
C GLU A 41 -12.40 0.09 10.20
N LEU A 42 -11.20 0.01 10.78
CA LEU A 42 -10.25 1.12 10.72
C LEU A 42 -9.73 1.29 9.29
N CYS A 43 -9.64 2.54 8.83
CA CYS A 43 -9.20 2.82 7.47
C CYS A 43 -7.68 2.67 7.29
N GLU A 44 -7.26 2.20 6.12
CA GLU A 44 -5.85 2.15 5.69
C GLU A 44 -5.35 3.47 5.07
N ASP A 45 -6.11 4.56 5.22
CA ASP A 45 -5.80 5.87 4.65
C ASP A 45 -6.50 6.96 5.48
N ALA A 46 -6.03 8.20 5.33
CA ALA A 46 -6.61 9.38 5.95
C ALA A 46 -8.05 9.66 5.49
N CYS A 47 -8.45 9.10 4.34
CA CYS A 47 -9.80 9.23 3.79
C CYS A 47 -10.24 10.70 3.69
N ALA A 48 -9.43 11.62 3.18
CA ALA A 48 -9.70 13.07 3.26
C ALA A 48 -11.04 13.51 2.62
N GLY A 49 -11.69 14.53 3.20
CA GLY A 49 -12.84 15.22 2.59
C GLY A 49 -14.17 14.48 2.70
N LYS A 50 -14.25 13.46 3.55
CA LYS A 50 -15.47 12.68 3.76
C LYS A 50 -16.29 13.21 4.95
N GLY A 51 -16.07 14.42 5.48
CA GLY A 51 -16.99 15.04 6.45
C GLY A 51 -16.64 14.74 7.91
N CYS A 52 -17.61 14.80 8.83
CA CYS A 52 -17.41 14.78 10.29
C CYS A 52 -16.28 15.69 10.82
N ASP A 53 -15.84 16.69 10.05
CA ASP A 53 -14.75 17.62 10.38
C ASP A 53 -13.41 16.98 10.82
N TYR A 54 -13.21 15.67 10.61
CA TYR A 54 -11.99 14.99 11.08
C TYR A 54 -10.74 15.44 10.32
N ASN A 55 -10.85 16.05 9.14
CA ASN A 55 -9.72 16.70 8.45
C ASN A 55 -9.01 17.77 9.32
N LYS A 56 -9.63 18.24 10.41
CA LYS A 56 -9.05 19.17 11.38
C LYS A 56 -8.31 18.46 12.54
N LYS A 57 -8.21 17.13 12.51
CA LYS A 57 -7.72 16.28 13.61
C LYS A 57 -6.89 15.10 13.06
N PRO A 58 -5.96 14.53 13.85
CA PRO A 58 -5.37 13.23 13.53
C PRO A 58 -6.44 12.13 13.59
N VAL A 59 -6.25 11.06 12.82
CA VAL A 59 -7.19 9.93 12.73
C VAL A 59 -6.49 8.62 13.09
N PHE A 60 -7.23 7.68 13.70
CA PHE A 60 -6.76 6.30 13.84
C PHE A 60 -6.88 5.58 12.50
N THR A 61 -5.83 4.83 12.15
CA THR A 61 -5.78 3.99 10.95
C THR A 61 -5.48 2.55 11.35
N SER A 62 -5.76 1.61 10.44
CA SER A 62 -5.27 0.24 10.54
C SER A 62 -3.81 0.11 10.07
N LEU A 63 -3.22 1.19 9.55
CA LEU A 63 -1.83 1.21 9.11
C LEU A 63 -0.91 0.94 10.31
N PRO A 64 -0.08 -0.11 10.26
CA PRO A 64 0.89 -0.35 11.31
C PRO A 64 1.93 0.77 11.37
N CYS A 65 2.36 1.12 12.59
CA CYS A 65 3.50 2.02 12.79
C CYS A 65 4.79 1.28 12.40
N ASP A 66 5.30 1.53 11.18
CA ASP A 66 6.54 0.98 10.64
C ASP A 66 6.70 -0.54 10.82
N VAL A 67 6.00 -1.34 10.00
CA VAL A 67 6.52 -2.70 9.73
C VAL A 67 7.73 -2.54 8.82
N LYS A 68 8.91 -2.40 9.42
CA LYS A 68 10.16 -2.47 8.66
C LYS A 68 10.34 -3.92 8.22
N HIS A 69 9.81 -4.23 7.04
CA HIS A 69 10.19 -5.43 6.31
C HIS A 69 11.64 -5.26 5.86
N GLU A 70 12.56 -5.86 6.61
CA GLU A 70 13.97 -5.83 6.26
C GLU A 70 14.22 -6.59 4.97
N ILE A 71 15.21 -6.15 4.20
CA ILE A 71 15.71 -6.93 3.06
C ILE A 71 16.06 -8.34 3.56
N PRO A 72 15.65 -9.42 2.85
CA PRO A 72 16.01 -10.78 3.23
C PRO A 72 17.53 -10.95 3.37
N GLU A 73 17.97 -11.88 4.22
CA GLU A 73 19.41 -12.13 4.43
C GLU A 73 20.17 -12.44 3.12
N ALA A 74 19.51 -13.16 2.20
CA ALA A 74 20.04 -13.44 0.86
C ALA A 74 20.20 -12.18 -0.03
N GLY A 75 19.59 -11.06 0.35
CA GLY A 75 19.46 -9.84 -0.44
C GLY A 75 18.23 -9.84 -1.35
N ALA A 76 17.95 -8.67 -1.94
CA ALA A 76 16.89 -8.48 -2.94
C ALA A 76 17.48 -7.94 -4.25
N LYS A 77 17.05 -8.47 -5.39
CA LYS A 77 17.52 -8.01 -6.70
C LYS A 77 16.64 -6.86 -7.20
N VAL A 78 17.27 -5.74 -7.55
CA VAL A 78 16.72 -4.77 -8.49
C VAL A 78 17.11 -5.23 -9.89
N ILE A 79 16.12 -5.32 -10.77
CA ILE A 79 16.25 -5.86 -12.12
C ILE A 79 15.68 -4.88 -13.15
N ASP A 80 16.14 -4.98 -14.40
CA ASP A 80 15.56 -4.23 -15.51
C ASP A 80 14.11 -4.72 -15.69
N GLY A 81 13.14 -3.82 -15.53
CA GLY A 81 11.72 -4.15 -15.62
C GLY A 81 11.24 -4.53 -17.03
N PHE A 82 12.11 -4.48 -18.04
CA PHE A 82 11.87 -4.94 -19.41
C PHE A 82 12.60 -6.27 -19.69
N THR A 83 13.91 -6.35 -19.43
CA THR A 83 14.70 -7.55 -19.78
C THR A 83 14.77 -8.59 -18.67
N GLY A 84 14.60 -8.18 -17.41
CA GLY A 84 14.82 -9.02 -16.23
C GLY A 84 16.29 -9.13 -15.80
N ASP A 85 17.21 -8.42 -16.47
CA ASP A 85 18.63 -8.43 -16.14
C ASP A 85 18.89 -7.81 -14.76
N LEU A 86 19.92 -8.32 -14.07
CA LEU A 86 20.33 -7.77 -12.77
C LEU A 86 20.86 -6.34 -12.93
N VAL A 87 20.29 -5.39 -12.19
CA VAL A 87 20.76 -4.00 -12.08
C VAL A 87 21.55 -3.79 -10.80
N LYS A 88 20.99 -4.17 -9.64
CA LYS A 88 21.64 -4.04 -8.32
C LYS A 88 21.18 -5.16 -7.39
N CYS A 89 22.06 -5.64 -6.52
CA CYS A 89 21.66 -6.44 -5.35
C CYS A 89 21.61 -5.54 -4.12
N LEU A 90 20.44 -5.41 -3.50
CA LEU A 90 20.25 -4.77 -2.20
C LEU A 90 20.62 -5.75 -1.08
N ARG A 91 21.36 -5.27 -0.08
CA ARG A 91 21.83 -6.05 1.06
C ARG A 91 21.18 -5.57 2.36
N ARG A 92 20.76 -6.53 3.18
CA ARG A 92 20.23 -6.28 4.53
C ARG A 92 21.19 -5.44 5.36
N GLY A 93 20.65 -4.46 6.08
CA GLY A 93 21.42 -3.55 6.94
C GLY A 93 22.32 -2.55 6.21
N LYS A 94 22.36 -2.57 4.87
CA LYS A 94 23.12 -1.61 4.06
C LYS A 94 22.24 -0.81 3.11
N ASP A 95 21.31 -1.47 2.43
CA ASP A 95 20.54 -0.89 1.34
C ASP A 95 19.05 -0.69 1.71
N GLU A 96 18.68 -0.77 3.01
CA GLU A 96 17.28 -0.69 3.48
C GLU A 96 16.57 0.59 3.01
N ASP A 97 17.30 1.70 2.96
CA ASP A 97 16.78 3.02 2.57
C ASP A 97 17.00 3.33 1.07
N THR A 98 17.41 2.33 0.26
CA THR A 98 17.67 2.55 -1.17
C THR A 98 16.36 2.69 -1.92
N THR A 99 16.18 3.84 -2.59
CA THR A 99 15.02 4.16 -3.44
C THR A 99 15.39 4.37 -4.91
N GLU A 100 16.68 4.51 -5.22
CA GLU A 100 17.19 4.83 -6.56
C GLU A 100 18.42 3.98 -6.92
N VAL A 101 18.64 3.79 -8.23
CA VAL A 101 19.80 3.08 -8.78
C VAL A 101 20.33 3.76 -10.03
N GLU A 102 21.62 3.58 -10.31
CA GLU A 102 22.19 3.88 -11.62
C GLU A 102 21.68 2.88 -12.66
N PHE A 103 20.98 3.38 -13.67
CA PHE A 103 20.41 2.57 -14.74
C PHE A 103 20.56 3.31 -16.08
N LYS A 104 21.24 2.66 -17.03
CA LYS A 104 21.50 3.23 -18.38
C LYS A 104 22.14 4.63 -18.33
N GLY A 105 23.05 4.83 -17.38
CA GLY A 105 23.84 6.07 -17.22
C GLY A 105 23.10 7.22 -16.51
N LYS A 106 22.00 6.93 -15.82
CA LYS A 106 21.26 7.91 -15.02
C LYS A 106 20.84 7.30 -13.69
N THR A 107 20.84 8.10 -12.63
CA THR A 107 20.14 7.78 -11.39
C THR A 107 18.63 7.82 -11.64
N VAL A 108 17.93 6.72 -11.41
CA VAL A 108 16.47 6.62 -11.55
C VAL A 108 15.84 5.95 -10.34
N PRO A 109 14.59 6.29 -10.00
CA PRO A 109 13.83 5.58 -8.99
C PRO A 109 13.63 4.10 -9.31
N ILE A 110 13.69 3.26 -8.28
CA ILE A 110 13.30 1.85 -8.36
C ILE A 110 11.77 1.81 -8.39
N ALA A 111 11.20 1.25 -9.46
CA ALA A 111 9.75 1.07 -9.56
C ALA A 111 9.26 -0.06 -8.63
N ALA A 112 8.13 0.18 -7.95
CA ALA A 112 7.43 -0.87 -7.21
C ALA A 112 6.79 -1.89 -8.15
N GLN A 113 6.69 -3.14 -7.69
CA GLN A 113 6.09 -4.24 -8.45
C GLN A 113 5.55 -5.29 -7.50
N CYS A 114 4.30 -5.69 -7.70
CA CYS A 114 3.64 -6.76 -6.94
C CYS A 114 3.23 -7.90 -7.86
N CYS A 115 3.09 -9.09 -7.27
CA CYS A 115 2.73 -10.32 -7.94
C CYS A 115 1.55 -10.99 -7.24
N LEU A 116 0.67 -11.63 -8.02
CA LEU A 116 -0.42 -12.44 -7.49
C LEU A 116 0.14 -13.72 -6.84
N LYS A 117 -0.22 -13.97 -5.58
CA LYS A 117 0.26 -15.11 -4.78
C LYS A 117 -0.22 -16.46 -5.31
N ASP A 118 -1.45 -16.49 -5.83
CA ASP A 118 -2.14 -17.72 -6.24
C ASP A 118 -2.15 -17.90 -7.76
N THR A 119 -1.29 -17.17 -8.47
CA THR A 119 -1.18 -17.21 -9.92
C THR A 119 0.19 -17.75 -10.32
N ARG A 120 0.22 -18.58 -11.36
CA ARG A 120 1.47 -19.13 -11.87
C ARG A 120 2.33 -18.03 -12.47
N MET A 121 3.64 -18.13 -12.30
CA MET A 121 4.59 -17.11 -12.76
C MET A 121 4.57 -16.86 -14.28
N ASP A 122 4.19 -17.87 -15.08
CA ASP A 122 4.09 -17.80 -16.54
C ASP A 122 2.77 -17.18 -17.02
N ASP A 123 1.83 -16.89 -16.12
CA ASP A 123 0.59 -16.20 -16.44
C ASP A 123 0.85 -14.70 -16.64
N GLU A 124 0.27 -14.12 -17.69
CA GLU A 124 0.33 -12.68 -17.98
C GLU A 124 -0.20 -11.83 -16.82
N ASN A 125 -1.10 -12.38 -15.99
CA ASN A 125 -1.66 -11.70 -14.82
C ASN A 125 -0.77 -11.76 -13.60
N TYR A 126 0.28 -12.59 -13.59
CA TYR A 126 1.13 -12.80 -12.42
C TYR A 126 1.67 -11.48 -11.90
N CYS A 127 2.29 -10.65 -12.75
CA CYS A 127 2.75 -9.33 -12.35
C CYS A 127 1.65 -8.28 -12.43
N LYS A 128 1.53 -7.50 -11.37
CA LYS A 128 0.70 -6.32 -11.30
C LYS A 128 1.58 -5.08 -11.12
N ARG A 129 1.37 -4.12 -12.03
CA ARG A 129 1.91 -2.75 -11.95
C ARG A 129 0.85 -1.74 -11.48
N TYR A 130 -0.41 -2.15 -11.50
CA TYR A 130 -1.56 -1.42 -10.99
C TYR A 130 -2.61 -2.41 -10.48
N VAL A 131 -3.50 -1.93 -9.62
CA VAL A 131 -4.72 -2.63 -9.17
C VAL A 131 -5.93 -1.82 -9.63
N GLY A 132 -6.84 -2.46 -10.36
CA GLY A 132 -7.98 -1.78 -10.97
C GLY A 132 -7.59 -1.04 -12.25
N GLU A 133 -7.45 0.28 -12.18
CA GLU A 133 -7.23 1.13 -13.35
C GLU A 133 -5.74 1.48 -13.57
N ASP A 134 -5.29 1.53 -14.82
CA ASP A 134 -3.92 1.98 -15.18
C ASP A 134 -3.79 3.51 -15.17
N ASN A 135 -4.07 4.11 -14.03
CA ASN A 135 -3.95 5.55 -13.78
C ASN A 135 -3.29 5.82 -12.43
N ASN A 136 -3.23 7.09 -12.03
CA ASN A 136 -2.58 7.47 -10.77
C ASN A 136 -3.25 6.88 -9.53
N ASN A 137 -4.51 6.43 -9.64
CA ASN A 137 -5.22 5.83 -8.51
C ASN A 137 -4.87 4.34 -8.35
N GLY A 138 -4.76 3.62 -9.47
CA GLY A 138 -4.51 2.18 -9.45
C GLY A 138 -3.04 1.78 -9.52
N CYS A 139 -2.15 2.64 -10.01
CA CYS A 139 -0.72 2.33 -10.13
C CYS A 139 -0.08 2.04 -8.76
N ILE A 140 0.72 0.96 -8.70
CA ILE A 140 1.44 0.54 -7.49
C ILE A 140 2.73 1.36 -7.34
N GLY A 141 3.38 1.72 -8.45
CA GLY A 141 4.53 2.62 -8.48
C GLY A 141 5.03 2.84 -9.91
N GLY A 142 5.75 3.94 -10.13
CA GLY A 142 6.33 4.26 -11.44
C GLY A 142 5.57 5.31 -12.28
N LYS A 143 4.48 5.92 -11.77
CA LYS A 143 3.76 7.01 -12.43
C LYS A 143 3.94 8.34 -11.69
N ASN A 144 3.90 9.46 -12.42
CA ASN A 144 4.35 10.80 -11.98
C ASN A 144 3.29 11.52 -11.10
N PRO A 145 3.64 12.16 -9.96
CA PRO A 145 4.96 12.18 -9.31
C PRO A 145 5.38 10.78 -8.85
N LEU A 146 6.61 10.39 -9.20
CA LEU A 146 7.17 9.08 -8.88
C LEU A 146 7.23 8.93 -7.36
N GLU A 147 6.25 8.23 -6.81
CA GLU A 147 6.36 7.72 -5.45
C GLU A 147 7.50 6.68 -5.45
N THR A 148 8.54 6.98 -4.69
CA THR A 148 9.72 6.12 -4.58
C THR A 148 9.57 5.21 -3.38
N PHE A 149 9.87 3.93 -3.55
CA PHE A 149 9.74 2.94 -2.49
C PHE A 149 11.10 2.38 -2.13
N THR A 150 11.36 2.26 -0.83
CA THR A 150 12.36 1.31 -0.33
C THR A 150 11.86 -0.12 -0.54
N TYR A 151 12.74 -1.11 -0.32
CA TYR A 151 12.30 -2.51 -0.28
C TYR A 151 11.13 -2.70 0.70
N SER A 152 11.26 -2.19 1.93
CA SER A 152 10.26 -2.33 2.97
C SER A 152 8.93 -1.67 2.58
N ALA A 153 8.99 -0.46 2.02
CA ALA A 153 7.81 0.28 1.60
C ALA A 153 7.05 -0.42 0.48
N ASN A 154 7.76 -1.06 -0.48
CA ASN A 154 7.13 -1.83 -1.54
C ASN A 154 6.45 -3.10 -1.02
N VAL A 155 7.05 -3.79 -0.03
CA VAL A 155 6.39 -4.95 0.62
C VAL A 155 5.08 -4.52 1.29
N VAL A 156 5.09 -3.40 2.02
CA VAL A 156 3.89 -2.84 2.66
C VAL A 156 2.85 -2.42 1.61
N GLU A 157 3.27 -1.77 0.53
CA GLU A 157 2.36 -1.32 -0.52
C GLU A 157 1.70 -2.51 -1.25
N CYS A 158 2.45 -3.58 -1.53
CA CYS A 158 1.86 -4.81 -2.07
C CYS A 158 0.83 -5.43 -1.14
N ALA A 159 1.09 -5.44 0.18
CA ALA A 159 0.14 -5.95 1.16
C ALA A 159 -1.12 -5.06 1.22
N ARG A 160 -0.94 -3.73 1.25
CA ARG A 160 -2.03 -2.74 1.29
C ARG A 160 -2.92 -2.79 0.05
N ARG A 161 -2.34 -3.06 -1.13
CA ARG A 161 -3.08 -3.19 -2.40
C ARG A 161 -3.71 -4.58 -2.60
N SER A 162 -3.38 -5.54 -1.74
CA SER A 162 -3.89 -6.91 -1.82
C SER A 162 -5.39 -6.94 -1.52
N THR A 163 -6.15 -7.68 -2.32
CA THR A 163 -7.59 -7.93 -2.08
C THR A 163 -7.87 -9.42 -2.19
N GLU A 164 -9.05 -9.88 -1.76
CA GLU A 164 -9.46 -11.28 -1.95
C GLU A 164 -9.43 -11.71 -3.44
N ARG A 165 -9.72 -10.77 -4.35
CA ARG A 165 -9.73 -11.02 -5.80
C ARG A 165 -8.36 -10.85 -6.47
N ALA A 166 -7.42 -10.20 -5.77
CA ALA A 166 -6.06 -9.96 -6.23
C ALA A 166 -5.12 -10.06 -5.02
N PRO A 167 -4.80 -11.29 -4.56
CA PRO A 167 -3.92 -11.48 -3.41
C PRO A 167 -2.48 -11.16 -3.80
N LEU A 168 -1.96 -10.02 -3.34
CA LEU A 168 -0.66 -9.50 -3.77
C LEU A 168 0.47 -9.74 -2.76
N ALA A 169 1.68 -9.89 -3.27
CA ALA A 169 2.96 -9.85 -2.56
C ALA A 169 4.04 -9.21 -3.44
N LEU A 170 5.22 -8.91 -2.85
CA LEU A 170 6.38 -8.49 -3.62
C LEU A 170 6.81 -9.57 -4.64
N CYS A 171 7.11 -9.16 -5.87
CA CYS A 171 7.61 -10.07 -6.88
C CYS A 171 9.02 -10.59 -6.56
N GLN A 172 9.23 -11.91 -6.70
CA GLN A 172 10.54 -12.53 -6.49
C GLN A 172 11.44 -12.51 -7.75
N ARG A 173 10.86 -12.20 -8.92
CA ARG A 173 11.52 -12.18 -10.24
C ARG A 173 10.78 -11.22 -11.18
N ALA A 174 11.44 -10.78 -12.25
CA ALA A 174 10.79 -10.00 -13.30
C ALA A 174 9.75 -10.85 -14.03
N CYS A 175 8.63 -10.23 -14.37
CA CYS A 175 7.82 -10.71 -15.48
C CYS A 175 8.44 -10.20 -16.77
N SER A 176 9.22 -11.06 -17.43
CA SER A 176 9.48 -10.87 -18.84
C SER A 176 8.15 -11.04 -19.57
N MET A 177 7.76 -10.06 -20.38
CA MET A 177 6.78 -10.33 -21.43
C MET A 177 7.45 -11.31 -22.40
N GLN A 178 6.98 -12.56 -22.42
CA GLN A 178 7.24 -13.43 -23.55
C GLN A 178 6.28 -12.99 -24.64
N GLY A 179 6.76 -12.13 -25.54
CA GLY A 179 6.01 -11.59 -26.67
C GLY A 179 6.38 -10.15 -26.98
#